data_AF-A0A0H2SRR8-F1
#
_entry.id   AF-A0A0H2SRR8-F1
#
_cell.length_a   1.000
_cell.length_b   1.000
_cell.length_c   1.000
_cell.angle_alpha   90.00
_cell.angle_beta   90.00
_cell.angle_gamma   90.00
#
_symmetry.space_group_name_H-M   'P 1'
#
loop_
_entity.id
_entity.type
_entity.pdbx_description
1 polymer ?
#
loop_
_entity_poly.entity_id
_entity_poly.type
_entity_poly.pdbx_seq_one_letter_code
_entity_poly.pdbx_strand_id
1 'polypeptide(L)'
;MTKIYKNKIKALENINLTINKGEKVTIFGPNGAGKTTLIKTIGMFIIPDRGKIKIKGYDTQKDDYVIEIKQKNKNKNISVDIIIM
;
A
#
# COMPACT_ATOMS: atom_id res chain seq x y z
N MET A 1 -8.74 -3.26 3.23
CA MET A 1 -8.55 -2.99 1.78
C MET A 1 -8.33 -4.29 1.04
N THR A 2 -8.69 -4.32 -0.25
CA THR A 2 -8.61 -5.52 -1.11
C THR A 2 -8.03 -5.14 -2.46
N LYS A 3 -7.16 -6.00 -3.01
CA LYS A 3 -6.55 -5.85 -4.34
C LYS A 3 -6.67 -7.15 -5.12
N ILE A 4 -7.18 -7.05 -6.34
CA ILE A 4 -7.43 -8.15 -7.27
C ILE A 4 -6.73 -7.81 -8.60
N TYR A 5 -5.90 -8.73 -9.10
CA TYR A 5 -5.26 -8.59 -10.41
C TYR A 5 -6.14 -9.17 -11.53
N LYS A 6 -5.81 -8.85 -12.79
CA LYS A 6 -6.60 -9.20 -13.99
C LYS A 6 -6.96 -10.69 -14.10
N ASN A 7 -6.11 -11.57 -13.59
CA ASN A 7 -6.31 -13.02 -13.54
C ASN A 7 -7.19 -13.49 -12.35
N LYS A 8 -7.97 -12.58 -11.75
CA LYS A 8 -8.83 -12.82 -10.58
C LYS A 8 -8.08 -13.25 -9.31
N ILE A 9 -6.75 -13.14 -9.28
CA ILE A 9 -5.97 -13.40 -8.07
C ILE A 9 -6.18 -12.26 -7.08
N LYS A 10 -6.74 -12.58 -5.91
CA LYS A 10 -6.81 -11.69 -4.75
C LYS A 10 -5.43 -11.61 -4.10
N ALA A 11 -4.65 -10.60 -4.47
CA ALA A 11 -3.34 -10.38 -3.87
C ALA A 11 -3.43 -9.79 -2.46
N LEU A 12 -4.50 -9.06 -2.15
CA LEU A 12 -4.83 -8.59 -0.80
C LEU A 12 -6.32 -8.82 -0.56
N GLU A 13 -6.68 -9.34 0.60
CA GLU A 13 -8.07 -9.58 0.98
C GLU A 13 -8.34 -9.01 2.37
N ASN A 14 -9.24 -8.02 2.45
CA ASN A 14 -9.74 -7.44 3.71
C ASN A 14 -8.66 -7.01 4.71
N ILE A 15 -7.52 -6.51 4.23
CA ILE A 15 -6.42 -6.05 5.08
C ILE A 15 -6.83 -4.79 5.85
N ASN A 16 -6.82 -4.85 7.18
CA ASN A 16 -7.00 -3.70 8.06
C ASN A 16 -5.70 -3.49 8.84
N LEU A 17 -5.05 -2.35 8.62
CA LEU A 17 -3.76 -2.03 9.19
C LEU A 17 -3.71 -0.54 9.53
N THR A 18 -3.20 -0.23 10.71
CA THR A 18 -2.90 1.13 11.16
C THR A 18 -1.42 1.16 11.56
N ILE A 19 -0.68 2.12 11.01
CA ILE A 19 0.73 2.34 11.34
C ILE A 19 0.85 3.78 11.84
N ASN A 20 1.33 3.94 13.07
CA ASN A 20 1.51 5.22 13.70
C ASN A 20 2.88 5.83 13.34
N LYS A 21 3.00 7.15 13.52
CA LYS A 21 4.27 7.85 13.27
C LYS A 21 5.37 7.30 14.18
N GLY A 22 6.47 6.86 13.57
CA GLY A 22 7.62 6.32 14.28
C GLY A 22 7.60 4.80 14.47
N GLU A 23 6.48 4.13 14.16
CA GLU A 23 6.44 2.66 14.16
C GLU A 23 7.26 2.09 13.00
N LYS A 24 7.98 1.01 13.30
CA LYS A 24 8.62 0.15 12.30
C LYS A 24 7.82 -1.13 12.21
N VAL A 25 7.42 -1.50 10.99
CA VAL A 25 6.58 -2.67 10.73
C VAL A 25 7.28 -3.56 9.72
N THR A 26 7.36 -4.86 10.03
CA THR A 26 7.86 -5.87 9.10
C THR A 26 6.71 -6.72 8.59
N ILE A 27 6.71 -7.02 7.29
CA ILE A 27 5.68 -7.83 6.63
C ILE A 27 6.30 -9.19 6.30
N PHE A 28 5.82 -10.24 6.94
CA PHE A 28 6.28 -11.61 6.73
C PHE A 28 5.25 -12.47 5.97
N GLY A 29 5.73 -13.56 5.37
CA GLY A 29 4.89 -14.54 4.68
C GLY A 29 5.60 -15.20 3.49
N PRO A 30 5.02 -16.25 2.89
CA PRO A 30 5.62 -16.94 1.74
C PRO A 30 5.65 -16.09 0.46
N ASN A 31 6.38 -16.54 -0.54
CA ASN A 31 6.35 -15.93 -1.88
C ASN A 31 4.92 -15.99 -2.44
N GLY A 32 4.47 -14.90 -3.07
CA GLY A 32 3.10 -14.78 -3.56
C GLY A 32 2.05 -14.37 -2.52
N ALA A 33 2.38 -14.27 -1.23
CA ALA A 33 1.43 -13.87 -0.17
C ALA A 33 0.93 -12.41 -0.24
N GLY A 34 1.30 -11.64 -1.28
CA GLY A 34 0.84 -10.27 -1.45
C GLY A 34 1.68 -9.19 -0.76
N LYS A 35 2.81 -9.53 -0.14
CA LYS A 35 3.68 -8.56 0.60
C LYS A 35 4.08 -7.34 -0.24
N THR A 36 4.64 -7.58 -1.43
CA THR A 36 5.02 -6.51 -2.36
C THR A 36 3.80 -5.73 -2.85
N THR A 37 2.66 -6.39 -3.03
CA THR A 37 1.40 -5.72 -3.38
C THR A 37 0.95 -4.81 -2.24
N LEU A 38 1.02 -5.25 -0.98
CA LEU A 38 0.71 -4.44 0.20
C LEU A 38 1.60 -3.20 0.29
N ILE A 39 2.92 -3.38 0.17
CA ILE A 39 3.89 -2.28 0.20
C ILE A 39 3.60 -1.27 -0.92
N LYS A 40 3.43 -1.74 -2.16
CA LYS A 40 3.10 -0.87 -3.31
C LYS A 40 1.77 -0.14 -3.13
N THR A 41 0.80 -0.79 -2.49
CA THR A 41 -0.52 -0.22 -2.22
C THR A 41 -0.45 0.87 -1.14
N ILE A 42 0.26 0.62 -0.03
CA ILE A 42 0.50 1.62 1.03
C ILE A 42 1.31 2.80 0.49
N GLY A 43 2.34 2.53 -0.32
CA GLY A 43 3.13 3.55 -1.02
C GLY A 43 2.39 4.27 -2.15
N MET A 44 1.12 3.96 -2.38
CA MET A 44 0.24 4.56 -3.39
C MET A 44 0.71 4.40 -4.85
N PHE A 45 1.56 3.43 -5.12
CA PHE A 45 1.91 3.03 -6.50
C PHE A 45 0.81 2.24 -7.17
N ILE A 46 -0.01 1.56 -6.37
CA ILE A 46 -1.16 0.76 -6.83
C ILE A 46 -2.37 1.17 -6.00
N ILE A 47 -3.51 1.36 -6.67
CA ILE A 47 -4.77 1.68 -6.00
C ILE A 47 -5.48 0.36 -5.66
N PRO A 48 -5.96 0.18 -4.41
CA PRO A 48 -6.75 -0.99 -4.05
C PRO A 48 -8.08 -0.97 -4.80
N ASP A 49 -8.63 -2.13 -5.12
CA ASP A 49 -9.92 -2.22 -5.82
C ASP A 49 -11.10 -2.04 -4.85
N ARG A 50 -10.89 -2.30 -3.55
CA ARG A 50 -11.86 -2.00 -2.48
C ARG A 50 -11.18 -1.49 -1.22
N GLY A 51 -11.92 -0.65 -0.48
CA GLY A 51 -11.47 -0.03 0.76
C GLY A 51 -10.78 1.32 0.51
N LYS A 52 -10.16 1.86 1.57
CA LYS A 52 -9.52 3.18 1.57
C LYS A 52 -8.18 3.12 2.27
N ILE A 53 -7.31 4.04 1.89
CA ILE A 53 -6.03 4.28 2.55
C ILE A 53 -6.06 5.72 3.01
N LYS A 54 -5.69 5.96 4.27
CA LYS A 54 -5.54 7.30 4.81
C LYS A 54 -4.10 7.53 5.20
N ILE A 55 -3.52 8.64 4.77
CA ILE A 55 -2.17 9.07 5.15
C ILE A 55 -2.28 10.42 5.83
N LYS A 56 -1.80 10.52 7.08
CA LYS A 56 -1.91 11.74 7.90
C LYS A 56 -3.35 12.29 7.98
N GLY A 57 -4.35 11.41 7.97
CA GLY A 57 -5.77 11.77 8.03
C GLY A 57 -6.46 11.94 6.66
N TYR A 58 -5.69 12.20 5.60
CA TYR A 58 -6.22 12.43 4.24
C TYR A 58 -6.53 11.11 3.53
N ASP A 59 -7.72 11.02 2.92
CA ASP A 59 -8.12 9.90 2.06
C ASP A 59 -7.39 10.01 0.72
N THR A 60 -6.56 9.02 0.44
CA THR A 60 -5.68 9.08 -0.73
C THR A 60 -6.45 9.03 -2.05
N GLN A 61 -7.73 8.67 -2.08
CA GLN A 61 -8.53 8.61 -3.29
C GLN A 61 -9.43 9.82 -3.52
N LYS A 62 -9.62 10.68 -2.52
CA LYS A 62 -10.57 11.80 -2.57
C LYS A 62 -9.93 13.17 -2.43
N ASP A 63 -8.85 13.28 -1.66
CA ASP A 63 -8.26 14.58 -1.36
C ASP A 63 -7.28 15.02 -2.46
N ASP A 64 -7.54 16.17 -3.09
CA ASP A 64 -6.80 16.68 -4.25
C ASP A 64 -5.31 16.88 -3.96
N TYR A 65 -4.96 17.30 -2.74
CA TYR A 65 -3.57 17.43 -2.28
C TYR A 65 -2.78 16.11 -2.40
N VAL A 66 -3.46 14.98 -2.24
CA VAL A 66 -2.85 13.65 -2.30
C VAL A 66 -2.66 13.17 -3.75
N ILE A 67 -3.44 13.72 -4.69
CA ILE A 67 -3.30 13.42 -6.13
C ILE A 67 -1.98 13.97 -6.68
N GLU A 68 -1.52 15.12 -6.19
CA GLU A 68 -0.19 15.65 -6.53
C GLU A 68 0.93 14.72 -6.03
N ILE A 69 0.80 14.19 -4.81
CA ILE A 69 1.76 13.23 -4.23
C ILE A 69 1.76 11.92 -5.01
N LYS A 70 0.60 11.42 -5.47
CA LYS A 70 0.52 10.23 -6.34
C LYS A 70 1.35 10.41 -7.61
N GLN A 71 1.24 11.56 -8.27
CA GLN A 71 1.99 11.86 -9.49
C GLN A 71 3.49 11.92 -9.21
N LYS A 72 3.89 12.53 -8.09
CA LYS A 72 5.30 12.65 -7.68
C LYS A 72 5.92 11.31 -7.28
N ASN A 73 5.14 10.40 -6.68
CA ASN A 73 5.63 9.09 -6.23
C ASN A 73 5.68 8.05 -7.35
N LYS A 74 4.91 8.19 -8.44
CA LYS A 74 5.01 7.27 -9.60
C LYS A 74 6.42 7.10 -10.16
N ASN A 75 7.30 8.11 -10.00
CA ASN A 75 8.67 8.13 -10.49
C ASN A 75 9.73 8.04 -9.39
N LYS A 76 9.36 7.73 -8.14
CA LYS A 76 10.31 7.59 -7.03
C LYS A 76 10.46 6.12 -6.63
N ASN A 77 11.70 5.65 -6.58
CA ASN A 77 12.02 4.42 -5.87
C ASN A 77 11.83 4.68 -4.36
N ILE A 78 10.76 4.14 -3.79
CA ILE A 78 10.59 4.12 -2.33
C ILE A 78 11.29 2.86 -1.83
N SER A 79 12.45 3.04 -1.21
CA SER A 79 13.11 2.02 -0.42
C SER A 79 12.37 1.90 0.90
N VAL A 80 11.62 0.81 1.08
CA VAL A 80 11.18 0.38 2.40
C VAL A 80 12.24 -0.60 2.88
N ASP A 81 12.90 -0.30 3.99
CA ASP A 81 13.86 -1.22 4.61
C ASP A 81 13.11 -2.49 5.04
N ILE A 82 13.24 -3.53 4.24
CA ILE A 82 12.73 -4.87 4.53
C ILE A 82 13.86 -5.59 5.26
N ILE A 83 13.76 -5.68 6.58
CA ILE A 83 14.61 -6.57 7.36
C ILE A 83 14.09 -7.98 7.13
N ILE A 84 14.86 -8.79 6.39
CA ILE A 84 14.64 -10.24 6.28
C ILE A 84 15.36 -10.86 7.47
N MET A 85 14.60 -11.42 8.42
CA MET A 85 15.11 -12.36 9.44
C MET A 85 14.75 -13.77 9.02
#